data_AF-A0A0L6WYC6-F1
#
_entry.id   AF-A0A0L6WYC6-F1
#
_cell.length_a   1.000
_cell.length_b   1.000
_cell.length_c   1.000
_cell.angle_alpha   90.00
_cell.angle_beta   90.00
_cell.angle_gamma   90.00
#
_symmetry.space_group_name_H-M   'P 1'
#
loop_
_entity.id
_entity.type
_entity.pdbx_description
1 polymer ?
#
loop_
_entity_poly.entity_id
_entity_poly.type
_entity_poly.pdbx_seq_one_letter_code
_entity_poly.pdbx_strand_id
1 'polypeptide(L)'
;MSEVFSDTFALPTVEGAKTEGSWDHSPFHLEGISMIDFKAFLRALIKEVHRDSILSRKEWGSALKLANMWGFHDVRQRAINAIEQAGHFTVVDKINLGREFKVFHWFNAAVQQFAFREVSISAQEVGLIGLDMAVPLFHLREKIVRHGVWHTSDWMKYAEDSLKEELLEVKASSAAFDALPSFYPAPKP
;
A
#
# COMPACT_ATOMS: atom_id res chain seq x y z
N MET A 1 -15.97 -1.75 -7.13
CA MET A 1 -16.29 -3.17 -7.03
C MET A 1 -15.01 -3.91 -7.30
N SER A 2 -14.76 -5.01 -6.61
CA SER A 2 -13.51 -5.77 -6.76
C SER A 2 -13.76 -6.96 -7.68
N GLU A 3 -12.95 -7.14 -8.72
CA GLU A 3 -12.99 -8.36 -9.55
C GLU A 3 -12.63 -9.61 -8.73
N VAL A 4 -11.60 -9.55 -7.88
CA VAL A 4 -11.21 -10.68 -7.02
C VAL A 4 -12.36 -11.15 -6.13
N PHE A 5 -13.08 -10.20 -5.54
CA PHE A 5 -14.23 -10.50 -4.69
C PHE A 5 -15.39 -11.03 -5.54
N SER A 6 -15.66 -10.45 -6.70
CA SER A 6 -16.69 -10.93 -7.63
C SER A 6 -16.41 -12.35 -8.12
N ASP A 7 -15.17 -12.67 -8.49
CA ASP A 7 -14.77 -13.98 -9.00
C ASP A 7 -14.88 -15.07 -7.93
N THR A 8 -14.53 -14.74 -6.68
CA THR A 8 -14.66 -15.66 -5.54
C THR A 8 -16.11 -16.14 -5.35
N PHE A 9 -17.09 -15.27 -5.57
CA PHE A 9 -18.52 -15.62 -5.50
C PHE A 9 -19.12 -16.10 -6.83
N ALA A 10 -18.36 -16.03 -7.93
CA ALA A 10 -18.79 -16.50 -9.26
C ALA A 10 -18.35 -17.95 -9.56
N LEU A 11 -17.54 -18.58 -8.69
CA LEU A 11 -17.11 -19.96 -8.87
C LEU A 11 -18.31 -20.92 -8.86
N PRO A 12 -18.43 -21.83 -9.85
CA PRO A 12 -19.54 -22.76 -9.93
C PRO A 12 -19.53 -23.67 -8.70
N THR A 13 -20.61 -23.62 -7.92
CA THR A 13 -20.79 -24.53 -6.80
C THR A 13 -21.07 -25.93 -7.35
N VAL A 14 -20.32 -26.94 -6.90
CA VAL A 14 -20.56 -28.34 -7.26
C VAL A 14 -21.98 -28.72 -6.84
N GLU A 15 -22.78 -29.29 -7.75
CA GLU A 15 -24.13 -29.76 -7.43
C GLU A 15 -24.11 -30.69 -6.20
N GLY A 16 -24.77 -30.27 -5.11
CA GLY A 16 -24.83 -31.00 -3.85
C GLY A 16 -23.82 -30.58 -2.77
N ALA A 17 -22.86 -29.71 -3.06
CA ALA A 17 -21.99 -29.12 -2.04
C ALA A 17 -22.69 -27.93 -1.35
N LYS A 18 -22.69 -27.90 -0.01
CA LYS A 18 -23.17 -26.74 0.76
C LYS A 18 -22.26 -25.55 0.46
N THR A 19 -22.79 -24.51 -0.19
CA THR A 19 -22.05 -23.28 -0.52
C THR A 19 -21.64 -22.57 0.78
N GLU A 20 -20.36 -22.26 0.94
CA GLU A 20 -19.91 -21.46 2.07
C GLU A 20 -20.52 -20.04 2.01
N GLY A 21 -20.93 -19.48 3.15
CA GLY A 21 -21.57 -18.16 3.21
C GLY A 21 -23.05 -18.12 2.82
N SER A 22 -23.73 -19.27 2.67
CA SER A 22 -25.13 -19.33 2.21
C SER A 22 -26.19 -19.13 3.31
N TRP A 23 -25.84 -19.28 4.59
CA TRP A 23 -26.75 -19.11 5.74
C TRP A 23 -25.96 -18.93 7.05
N ASP A 24 -26.64 -18.49 8.12
CA ASP A 24 -26.04 -18.19 9.43
C ASP A 24 -25.25 -19.37 10.06
N HIS A 25 -25.65 -20.61 9.78
CA HIS A 25 -24.96 -21.81 10.29
C HIS A 25 -23.81 -22.30 9.39
N SER A 26 -23.52 -21.59 8.30
CA SER A 26 -22.41 -21.87 7.38
C SER A 26 -21.79 -20.56 6.89
N PRO A 27 -21.18 -19.76 7.78
CA PRO A 27 -20.63 -18.46 7.43
C PRO A 27 -19.39 -18.60 6.53
N PHE A 28 -19.08 -17.53 5.80
CA PHE A 28 -17.84 -17.43 5.02
C PHE A 28 -16.67 -17.06 5.93
N HIS A 29 -15.72 -17.98 6.10
CA HIS A 29 -14.59 -17.77 7.00
C HIS A 29 -13.46 -17.03 6.30
N LEU A 30 -13.11 -15.86 6.84
CA LEU A 30 -11.98 -15.07 6.36
C LEU A 30 -10.69 -15.49 7.09
N GLU A 31 -10.03 -16.53 6.58
CA GLU A 31 -8.76 -17.00 7.15
C GLU A 31 -7.67 -15.92 7.08
N GLY A 32 -6.90 -15.78 8.16
CA GLY A 32 -5.78 -14.83 8.24
C GLY A 32 -6.18 -13.36 8.39
N ILE A 33 -7.47 -13.05 8.50
CA ILE A 33 -7.96 -11.67 8.65
C ILE A 33 -8.44 -11.44 10.08
N SER A 34 -7.88 -10.40 10.71
CA SER A 34 -8.31 -10.02 12.05
C SER A 34 -9.66 -9.30 12.01
N MET A 35 -10.48 -9.50 13.06
CA MET A 35 -11.75 -8.79 13.22
C MET A 35 -11.56 -7.26 13.21
N ILE A 36 -10.43 -6.78 13.77
CA ILE A 36 -10.11 -5.35 13.81
C ILE A 36 -9.87 -4.83 12.39
N ASP A 37 -9.08 -5.56 11.59
CA ASP A 37 -8.81 -5.17 10.21
C ASP A 37 -10.09 -5.14 9.38
N PHE A 38 -10.90 -6.18 9.50
CA PHE A 38 -12.15 -6.30 8.76
C PHE A 38 -13.15 -5.19 9.14
N LYS A 39 -13.28 -4.88 10.43
CA LYS A 39 -14.15 -3.78 10.89
C LYS A 39 -13.68 -2.43 10.37
N ALA A 40 -12.38 -2.17 10.34
CA ALA A 40 -11.82 -0.94 9.78
C ALA A 40 -12.09 -0.83 8.27
N PHE A 41 -11.91 -1.94 7.53
CA PHE A 41 -12.25 -2.00 6.11
C PHE A 41 -13.74 -1.75 5.85
N LEU A 42 -14.64 -2.40 6.58
CA LEU A 42 -16.08 -2.19 6.42
C LEU A 42 -16.49 -0.72 6.68
N ARG A 43 -15.91 -0.09 7.71
CA ARG A 43 -16.12 1.35 7.98
C ARG A 43 -15.63 2.22 6.83
N ALA A 44 -14.50 1.87 6.22
CA ALA A 44 -13.97 2.59 5.05
C ALA A 44 -14.80 2.32 3.77
N LEU A 45 -15.43 1.16 3.65
CA LEU A 45 -16.24 0.74 2.51
C LEU A 45 -17.65 1.37 2.55
N ILE A 46 -18.33 1.28 3.69
CA ILE A 46 -19.75 1.64 3.85
C ILE A 46 -19.87 3.10 4.31
N LYS A 47 -19.82 4.02 3.33
CA LYS A 47 -19.88 5.48 3.57
C LYS A 47 -21.16 5.95 4.28
N GLU A 48 -22.29 5.33 3.97
CA GLU A 48 -23.61 5.84 4.39
C GLU A 48 -23.95 5.55 5.85
N VAL A 49 -23.43 4.43 6.39
CA VAL A 49 -23.69 3.98 7.77
C VAL A 49 -22.79 4.69 8.78
N HIS A 50 -21.68 5.29 8.32
CA HIS A 50 -20.60 5.75 9.16
C HIS A 50 -20.10 7.15 8.82
N ARG A 51 -21.01 8.09 8.48
CA ARG A 51 -20.64 9.48 8.16
C ARG A 51 -19.84 10.19 9.27
N ASP A 52 -20.10 9.84 10.53
CA ASP A 52 -19.44 10.45 11.70
C ASP A 52 -18.21 9.66 12.19
N SER A 53 -17.87 8.57 11.51
CA SER A 53 -16.79 7.68 11.92
C SER A 53 -15.44 8.22 11.43
N ILE A 54 -14.77 8.99 12.29
CA ILE A 54 -13.36 9.33 12.08
C ILE A 54 -12.53 8.06 12.32
N LEU A 55 -11.90 7.54 11.27
CA LEU A 55 -10.94 6.44 11.37
C LEU A 55 -9.58 7.01 11.77
N SER A 56 -8.93 6.37 12.74
CA SER A 56 -7.55 6.62 13.10
C SER A 56 -6.60 6.18 11.98
N ARG A 57 -5.36 6.67 12.01
CA ARG A 57 -4.30 6.24 11.07
C ARG A 57 -4.12 4.72 11.03
N LYS A 58 -4.17 4.05 12.20
CA LYS A 58 -4.02 2.59 12.28
C LYS A 58 -5.18 1.89 11.57
N GLU A 59 -6.40 2.37 11.77
CA GLU A 59 -7.58 1.84 11.08
C GLU A 59 -7.53 2.09 9.57
N TRP A 60 -7.01 3.25 9.12
CA TRP A 60 -6.77 3.47 7.70
C TRP A 60 -5.71 2.52 7.13
N GLY A 61 -4.66 2.19 7.90
CA GLY A 61 -3.69 1.16 7.53
C GLY A 61 -4.34 -0.22 7.37
N SER A 62 -5.17 -0.62 8.32
CA SER A 62 -5.97 -1.86 8.24
C SER A 62 -6.90 -1.88 7.02
N ALA A 63 -7.60 -0.78 6.76
CA ALA A 63 -8.47 -0.66 5.59
C ALA A 63 -7.68 -0.73 4.29
N LEU A 64 -6.52 -0.07 4.23
CA LEU A 64 -5.61 -0.10 3.07
C LEU A 64 -5.10 -1.52 2.81
N LYS A 65 -4.70 -2.26 3.85
CA LYS A 65 -4.26 -3.65 3.75
C LYS A 65 -5.30 -4.54 3.07
N LEU A 66 -6.54 -4.53 3.56
CA LEU A 66 -7.61 -5.36 3.00
C LEU A 66 -8.07 -4.85 1.62
N ALA A 67 -8.10 -3.53 1.40
CA ALA A 67 -8.40 -2.98 0.09
C ALA A 67 -7.34 -3.37 -0.97
N ASN A 68 -6.08 -3.46 -0.58
CA ASN A 68 -4.99 -3.92 -1.43
C ASN A 68 -5.12 -5.42 -1.74
N MET A 69 -5.36 -6.24 -0.70
CA MET A 69 -5.55 -7.69 -0.82
C MET A 69 -6.72 -8.05 -1.72
N TRP A 70 -7.83 -7.33 -1.59
CA TRP A 70 -9.06 -7.61 -2.32
C TRP A 70 -9.28 -6.71 -3.53
N GLY A 71 -8.33 -5.87 -3.96
CA GLY A 71 -8.51 -5.05 -5.17
C GLY A 71 -9.62 -3.99 -5.09
N PHE A 72 -9.94 -3.46 -3.90
CA PHE A 72 -10.91 -2.37 -3.74
C PHE A 72 -10.25 -1.00 -3.98
N HIS A 73 -10.12 -0.61 -5.25
CA HIS A 73 -9.47 0.63 -5.67
C HIS A 73 -9.98 1.89 -4.93
N ASP A 74 -11.29 2.10 -4.85
CA ASP A 74 -11.84 3.32 -4.24
C ASP A 74 -11.57 3.40 -2.73
N VAL A 75 -11.56 2.27 -2.03
CA VAL A 75 -11.22 2.21 -0.60
C VAL A 75 -9.74 2.46 -0.42
N ARG A 76 -8.91 1.86 -1.26
CA ARG A 76 -7.46 2.06 -1.30
C ARG A 76 -7.10 3.54 -1.45
N GLN A 77 -7.65 4.23 -2.44
CA GLN A 77 -7.34 5.66 -2.68
C GLN A 77 -7.76 6.55 -1.50
N ARG A 78 -8.94 6.29 -0.89
CA ARG A 78 -9.36 7.02 0.31
C ARG A 78 -8.41 6.81 1.48
N ALA A 79 -7.98 5.57 1.70
CA ALA A 79 -7.06 5.26 2.79
C ALA A 79 -5.69 5.92 2.59
N ILE A 80 -5.16 5.91 1.36
CA ILE A 80 -3.91 6.63 1.00
C ILE A 80 -4.05 8.12 1.34
N ASN A 81 -5.09 8.78 0.83
CA ASN A 81 -5.32 10.20 1.07
C ASN A 81 -5.46 10.54 2.57
N ALA A 82 -6.18 9.72 3.32
CA ALA A 82 -6.38 9.93 4.75
C ALA A 82 -5.09 9.76 5.56
N ILE A 83 -4.25 8.77 5.22
CA ILE A 83 -2.95 8.55 5.85
C ILE A 83 -2.01 9.74 5.60
N GLU A 84 -2.01 10.29 4.38
CA GLU A 84 -1.24 11.48 4.02
C GLU A 84 -1.69 12.72 4.79
N GLN A 85 -3.01 12.94 4.88
CA GLN A 85 -3.60 14.10 5.56
C GLN A 85 -3.41 14.08 7.07
N ALA A 86 -3.32 12.90 7.69
CA ALA A 86 -3.19 12.78 9.14
C ALA A 86 -1.91 13.42 9.71
N GLY A 87 -0.89 13.71 8.88
CA GLY A 87 0.39 14.27 9.31
C GLY A 87 1.21 13.28 10.15
N HIS A 88 2.55 13.40 10.17
CA HIS A 88 3.49 12.45 10.81
C HIS A 88 3.78 11.17 10.01
N PHE A 89 4.22 11.30 8.77
CA PHE A 89 4.64 10.17 7.94
C PHE A 89 6.16 10.18 7.78
N THR A 90 6.86 9.40 8.60
CA THR A 90 8.33 9.39 8.62
C THR A 90 8.89 8.78 7.32
N VAL A 91 10.18 8.99 7.06
CA VAL A 91 10.83 8.41 5.87
C VAL A 91 10.82 6.87 5.93
N VAL A 92 10.98 6.31 7.13
CA VAL A 92 10.87 4.86 7.39
C VAL A 92 9.45 4.36 7.10
N ASP A 93 8.42 5.05 7.60
CA ASP A 93 7.03 4.67 7.33
C ASP A 93 6.73 4.68 5.84
N LYS A 94 7.22 5.68 5.11
CA LYS A 94 7.05 5.79 3.66
C LYS A 94 7.69 4.63 2.90
N ILE A 95 8.86 4.18 3.33
CA ILE A 95 9.49 2.99 2.75
C ILE A 95 8.67 1.75 3.06
N ASN A 96 8.32 1.51 4.33
CA ASN A 96 7.68 0.27 4.74
C ASN A 96 6.25 0.17 4.18
N LEU A 97 5.44 1.21 4.35
CA LEU A 97 4.07 1.23 3.83
C LEU A 97 4.04 1.32 2.29
N GLY A 98 5.00 2.02 1.69
CA GLY A 98 5.14 2.10 0.23
C GLY A 98 5.43 0.73 -0.39
N ARG A 99 6.29 -0.08 0.23
CA ARG A 99 6.58 -1.46 -0.17
C ARG A 99 5.39 -2.39 0.10
N GLU A 100 4.86 -2.36 1.32
CA GLU A 100 3.80 -3.26 1.78
C GLU A 100 2.51 -3.07 0.97
N PHE A 101 2.08 -1.83 0.80
CA PHE A 101 0.83 -1.49 0.11
C PHE A 101 1.04 -1.08 -1.34
N LYS A 102 2.23 -1.28 -1.90
CA LYS A 102 2.56 -0.97 -3.30
C LYS A 102 2.16 0.46 -3.70
N VAL A 103 2.48 1.44 -2.83
CA VAL A 103 2.20 2.86 -3.04
C VAL A 103 3.48 3.53 -3.54
N PHE A 104 3.61 3.67 -4.87
CA PHE A 104 4.88 4.02 -5.49
C PHE A 104 5.40 5.41 -5.11
N HIS A 105 4.54 6.43 -5.04
CA HIS A 105 4.98 7.78 -4.72
C HIS A 105 5.49 7.90 -3.28
N TRP A 106 4.94 7.13 -2.33
CA TRP A 106 5.48 7.04 -0.96
C TRP A 106 6.87 6.42 -0.96
N PHE A 107 7.01 5.27 -1.60
CA PHE A 107 8.27 4.54 -1.69
C PHE A 107 9.35 5.39 -2.36
N ASN A 108 9.05 5.96 -3.53
CA ASN A 108 9.96 6.79 -4.30
C ASN A 108 10.40 8.04 -3.52
N ALA A 109 9.46 8.72 -2.84
CA ALA A 109 9.79 9.88 -2.02
C ALA A 109 10.70 9.52 -0.84
N ALA A 110 10.53 8.35 -0.23
CA ALA A 110 11.42 7.89 0.83
C ALA A 110 12.81 7.52 0.31
N VAL A 111 12.90 6.77 -0.79
CA VAL A 111 14.17 6.43 -1.42
C VAL A 111 14.94 7.71 -1.76
N GLN A 112 14.27 8.70 -2.35
CA GLN A 112 14.88 10.00 -2.66
C GLN A 112 15.38 10.71 -1.38
N GLN A 113 14.57 10.76 -0.32
CA GLN A 113 14.98 11.38 0.94
C GLN A 113 16.18 10.67 1.58
N PHE A 114 16.19 9.34 1.61
CA PHE A 114 17.34 8.57 2.08
C PHE A 114 18.56 8.72 1.17
N ALA A 115 18.38 8.92 -0.13
CA ALA A 115 19.48 9.11 -1.05
C ALA A 115 20.20 10.46 -0.84
N PHE A 116 19.44 11.52 -0.57
CA PHE A 116 19.98 12.90 -0.59
C PHE A 116 20.14 13.58 0.77
N ARG A 117 19.53 13.07 1.83
CA ARG A 117 19.68 13.71 3.16
C ARG A 117 21.14 13.69 3.64
N GLU A 118 21.55 14.73 4.36
CA GLU A 118 22.93 14.85 4.88
C GLU A 118 23.26 13.72 5.86
N VAL A 119 22.33 13.42 6.78
CA VAL A 119 22.52 12.42 7.83
C VAL A 119 22.45 11.00 7.23
N SER A 120 23.44 10.17 7.56
CA SER A 120 23.46 8.76 7.14
C SER A 120 22.28 7.97 7.69
N ILE A 121 22.02 6.78 7.15
CA ILE A 121 21.00 5.86 7.68
C ILE A 121 21.48 5.36 9.03
N SER A 122 20.72 5.64 10.08
CA SER A 122 21.07 5.25 11.45
C SER A 122 20.85 3.76 11.68
N ALA A 123 21.53 3.18 12.68
CA ALA A 123 21.32 1.77 13.05
C ALA A 123 19.86 1.46 13.43
N GLN A 124 19.15 2.42 14.04
CA GLN A 124 17.73 2.29 14.35
C GLN A 124 16.89 2.20 13.07
N GLU A 125 17.16 3.05 12.08
CA GLU A 125 16.43 3.00 10.80
C GLU A 125 16.75 1.73 10.02
N VAL A 126 18.00 1.26 10.03
CA VAL A 126 18.38 -0.05 9.45
C VAL A 126 17.58 -1.18 10.09
N GLY A 127 17.42 -1.16 11.42
CA GLY A 127 16.60 -2.15 12.13
C GLY A 127 15.11 -2.11 11.77
N LEU A 128 14.59 -0.95 11.33
CA LEU A 128 13.18 -0.77 10.98
C LEU A 128 12.88 -1.05 9.51
N ILE A 129 13.79 -0.74 8.59
CA ILE A 129 13.61 -0.95 7.14
C ILE A 129 14.14 -2.30 6.65
N GLY A 130 15.00 -2.95 7.45
CA GLY A 130 15.65 -4.20 7.09
C GLY A 130 16.95 -4.00 6.29
N LEU A 131 17.83 -5.01 6.33
CA LEU A 131 19.10 -5.01 5.60
C LEU A 131 18.89 -5.09 4.08
N ASP A 132 17.84 -5.79 3.66
CA ASP A 132 17.39 -5.90 2.28
C ASP A 132 17.16 -4.54 1.62
N MET A 133 16.67 -3.55 2.38
CA MET A 133 16.53 -2.17 1.91
C MET A 133 17.70 -1.28 2.23
N ALA A 134 18.28 -1.41 3.42
CA ALA A 134 19.35 -0.54 3.87
C ALA A 134 20.60 -0.64 2.97
N VAL A 135 20.98 -1.86 2.58
CA VAL A 135 22.18 -2.09 1.75
C VAL A 135 22.06 -1.42 0.36
N PRO A 136 20.98 -1.64 -0.42
CA PRO A 136 20.75 -0.88 -1.65
C PRO A 136 20.75 0.64 -1.48
N LEU A 137 20.18 1.16 -0.39
CA LEU A 137 20.17 2.60 -0.12
C LEU A 137 21.57 3.14 0.18
N PHE A 138 22.40 2.39 0.91
CA PHE A 138 23.80 2.76 1.11
C PHE A 138 24.58 2.78 -0.21
N HIS A 139 24.40 1.78 -1.07
CA HIS A 139 25.02 1.76 -2.40
C HIS A 139 24.54 2.94 -3.26
N LEU A 140 23.25 3.27 -3.21
CA LEU A 140 22.69 4.43 -3.92
C LEU A 140 23.33 5.74 -3.45
N ARG A 141 23.40 5.95 -2.13
CA ARG A 141 24.06 7.13 -1.53
C ARG A 141 25.53 7.22 -1.95
N GLU A 142 26.26 6.10 -1.90
CA GLU A 142 27.66 6.05 -2.29
C GLU A 142 27.86 6.44 -3.76
N LYS A 143 27.04 5.91 -4.67
CA LYS A 143 27.06 6.27 -6.09
C LYS A 143 26.79 7.76 -6.29
N ILE A 144 25.76 8.30 -5.63
CA ILE A 144 25.39 9.72 -5.72
C ILE A 144 26.56 10.62 -5.29
N VAL A 145 27.18 10.32 -4.15
CA VAL A 145 28.31 11.08 -3.62
C VAL A 145 29.53 10.98 -4.54
N ARG A 146 29.87 9.78 -5.02
CA ARG A 146 31.03 9.56 -5.90
C ARG A 146 30.90 10.25 -7.25
N HIS A 147 29.69 10.29 -7.81
CA HIS A 147 29.42 10.87 -9.12
C HIS A 147 29.03 12.36 -9.07
N GLY A 148 28.94 12.96 -7.87
CA GLY A 148 28.57 14.37 -7.71
C GLY A 148 27.16 14.67 -8.24
N VAL A 149 26.25 13.71 -8.14
CA VAL A 149 24.90 13.84 -8.70
C VAL A 149 24.02 14.55 -7.68
N TRP A 150 23.94 15.87 -7.77
CA TRP A 150 23.11 16.69 -6.87
C TRP A 150 21.76 17.08 -7.50
N HIS A 151 21.52 16.70 -8.76
CA HIS A 151 20.28 16.99 -9.50
C HIS A 151 19.31 15.80 -9.56
N THR A 152 18.02 16.12 -9.50
CA THR A 152 16.90 15.17 -9.35
C THR A 152 16.54 14.35 -10.60
N SER A 153 17.09 14.65 -11.77
CA SER A 153 16.83 13.85 -12.98
C SER A 153 17.70 12.60 -13.08
N ASP A 154 18.95 12.69 -12.62
CA ASP A 154 19.97 11.67 -12.92
C ASP A 154 20.00 10.55 -11.88
N TRP A 155 19.59 10.84 -10.63
CA TRP A 155 19.58 9.84 -9.56
C TRP A 155 18.62 8.68 -9.81
N MET A 156 17.54 8.89 -10.58
CA MET A 156 16.59 7.82 -10.92
C MET A 156 17.28 6.66 -11.63
N LYS A 157 18.26 6.95 -12.50
CA LYS A 157 19.08 5.90 -13.13
C LYS A 157 19.85 5.09 -12.09
N TYR A 158 20.47 5.76 -11.11
CA TYR A 158 21.22 5.09 -10.05
C TYR A 158 20.32 4.33 -9.07
N ALA A 159 19.10 4.83 -8.82
CA ALA A 159 18.10 4.17 -8.01
C ALA A 159 17.57 2.93 -8.72
N GLU A 160 17.25 3.02 -10.02
CA GLU A 160 16.92 1.86 -10.85
C GLU A 160 18.07 0.86 -10.91
N ASP A 161 19.34 1.29 -10.92
CA ASP A 161 20.47 0.35 -10.88
C ASP A 161 20.66 -0.33 -9.52
N SER A 162 20.24 0.29 -8.42
CA SER A 162 20.52 -0.18 -7.05
C SER A 162 19.33 -0.88 -6.40
N LEU A 163 18.11 -0.49 -6.75
CA LEU A 163 16.84 -0.95 -6.20
C LEU A 163 15.92 -1.50 -7.31
N LYS A 164 16.49 -1.93 -8.44
CA LYS A 164 15.76 -2.21 -9.69
C LYS A 164 14.50 -3.04 -9.50
N GLU A 165 14.66 -4.21 -8.92
CA GLU A 165 13.60 -5.21 -8.80
C GLU A 165 12.45 -4.65 -7.99
N GLU A 166 12.77 -4.07 -6.85
CA GLU A 166 11.80 -3.55 -5.90
C GLU A 166 11.09 -2.28 -6.40
N LEU A 167 11.85 -1.35 -6.99
CA LEU A 167 11.31 -0.11 -7.54
C LEU A 167 10.40 -0.42 -8.74
N LEU A 168 10.77 -1.37 -9.60
CA LEU A 168 9.94 -1.83 -10.70
C LEU A 168 8.69 -2.57 -10.22
N GLU A 169 8.82 -3.44 -9.22
CA GLU A 169 7.69 -4.20 -8.67
C GLU A 169 6.65 -3.28 -8.03
N VAL A 170 7.09 -2.35 -7.18
CA VAL A 170 6.20 -1.38 -6.51
C VAL A 170 5.56 -0.45 -7.55
N LYS A 171 6.32 0.01 -8.56
CA LYS A 171 5.80 0.86 -9.64
C LYS A 171 4.76 0.13 -10.48
N ALA A 172 5.04 -1.11 -10.90
CA ALA A 172 4.13 -1.92 -11.70
C ALA A 172 2.84 -2.24 -10.94
N SER A 173 2.96 -2.62 -9.66
CA SER A 173 1.82 -2.89 -8.79
C SER A 173 0.96 -1.65 -8.58
N SER A 174 1.57 -0.49 -8.30
CA SER A 174 0.85 0.77 -8.16
C SER A 174 0.10 1.12 -9.44
N ALA A 175 0.75 1.01 -10.60
CA ALA A 175 0.12 1.27 -11.89
C ALA A 175 -1.03 0.32 -12.20
N ALA A 176 -0.92 -0.97 -11.82
CA ALA A 176 -1.99 -1.93 -11.96
C ALA A 176 -3.22 -1.54 -11.12
N PHE A 177 -3.00 -1.07 -9.88
CA PHE A 177 -4.09 -0.55 -9.06
C PHE A 177 -4.71 0.72 -9.64
N ASP A 178 -3.90 1.64 -10.17
CA ASP A 178 -4.38 2.90 -10.74
C ASP A 178 -5.15 2.69 -12.06
N ALA A 179 -4.93 1.58 -12.75
CA ALA A 179 -5.66 1.18 -13.95
C ALA A 179 -7.03 0.54 -13.65
N LEU A 180 -7.31 0.15 -12.41
CA LEU A 180 -8.61 -0.44 -12.06
C LEU A 180 -9.73 0.60 -12.22
N PRO A 181 -10.85 0.24 -12.86
CA PRO A 181 -11.97 1.16 -13.04
C PRO A 181 -12.50 1.62 -11.68
N SER A 182 -12.68 2.93 -11.50
CA SER A 182 -13.40 3.44 -10.33
C SER A 182 -14.88 3.09 -10.50
N PHE A 183 -15.45 2.44 -9.49
CA PHE A 183 -16.85 2.01 -9.54
C PHE A 183 -17.81 3.01 -8.90
N TYR A 184 -17.29 4.11 -8.34
CA TYR A 184 -18.10 5.21 -7.86
C TYR A 184 -17.94 6.42 -8.78
N PRO A 185 -19.03 7.04 -9.22
CA PRO A 185 -18.95 8.29 -9.97
C PRO A 185 -18.22 9.34 -9.13
N ALA A 186 -17.38 10.13 -9.81
CA ALA A 186 -16.74 11.29 -9.18
C ALA A 186 -17.80 12.15 -8.47
N PRO A 187 -17.50 12.71 -7.29
CA PRO A 187 -18.42 13.65 -6.64
C PRO A 187 -18.74 14.76 -7.63
N LYS A 188 -20.05 14.97 -7.88
CA LYS A 188 -20.49 16.09 -8.73
C LYS A 188 -20.05 17.40 -8.06
N PRO A 189 -19.57 18.38 -8.85
CA PRO A 189 -19.16 19.68 -8.33
C PRO A 189 -20.31 20.42 -7.62
#